data_AF-A0A1C5E339-F1
#
_entry.id   AF-A0A1C5E339-F1
#
_cell.length_a   1.000
_cell.length_b   1.000
_cell.length_c   1.000
_cell.angle_alpha   90.00
_cell.angle_beta   90.00
_cell.angle_gamma   90.00
#
_symmetry.space_group_name_H-M   'P 1'
#
loop_
_entity.id
_entity.type
_entity.pdbx_description
1 polymer ?
#
loop_
_entity_poly.entity_id
_entity_poly.type
_entity_poly.pdbx_seq_one_letter_code
_entity_poly.pdbx_strand_id
1 'polypeptide(L)'
;MTTVHELPTTTDALSVWPASTTEPRAGDLAVGGVPLAEAADRFGTPVYILDEAEVRDRCRTYRHAFPDAEVLYAAKAFLCRAMARWMEEEGLGLDVCSAGELELAVTTGFPPERIVLHGNAKTPATWRPRCAWASGASSSTAPRRSPGLPPPSGRTESRR
;
A
#
# COMPACT_ATOMS: atom_id res chain seq x y z
N MET A 1 26.11 31.20 -20.30
CA MET A 1 25.17 30.68 -21.32
C MET A 1 24.76 29.31 -20.84
N THR A 2 23.67 29.23 -20.07
CA THR A 2 23.23 27.99 -19.42
C THR A 2 22.59 27.10 -20.48
N THR A 3 23.24 25.98 -20.79
CA THR A 3 22.70 24.95 -21.66
C THR A 3 21.51 24.30 -20.96
N VAL A 4 20.31 24.56 -21.49
CA VAL A 4 19.11 23.79 -21.19
C VAL A 4 19.30 22.42 -21.82
N HIS A 5 19.39 21.37 -20.99
CA HIS A 5 19.41 20.00 -21.48
C HIS A 5 18.01 19.66 -21.97
N GLU A 6 17.83 19.63 -23.29
CA GLU A 6 16.62 19.13 -23.94
C GLU A 6 16.56 17.61 -23.67
N LEU A 7 15.60 17.17 -22.86
CA LEU A 7 15.41 15.75 -22.57
C LEU A 7 14.70 15.09 -23.76
N PRO A 8 15.13 13.88 -24.17
CA PRO A 8 14.57 13.20 -25.32
C PRO A 8 13.08 12.93 -25.11
N THR A 9 12.28 13.38 -26.08
CA THR A 9 10.87 13.01 -26.24
C THR A 9 10.80 11.56 -26.71
N THR A 10 10.68 10.63 -25.77
CA THR A 10 10.44 9.23 -26.12
C THR A 10 9.40 8.63 -25.21
N THR A 11 8.27 8.30 -25.82
CA THR A 11 7.28 7.33 -25.34
C THR A 11 7.96 5.98 -25.11
N ASP A 12 8.58 5.82 -23.95
CA ASP A 12 9.17 4.57 -23.51
C ASP A 12 8.26 3.96 -22.44
N ALA A 13 8.01 2.65 -22.54
CA ALA A 13 7.24 1.88 -21.55
C ALA A 13 7.92 1.88 -20.16
N LEU A 14 9.09 2.50 -20.05
CA LEU A 14 9.86 2.77 -18.84
C LEU A 14 9.86 4.24 -18.42
N SER A 15 8.91 5.04 -18.91
CA SER A 15 8.68 6.39 -18.39
C SER A 15 8.52 6.32 -16.86
N VAL A 16 9.35 7.08 -16.14
CA VAL A 16 9.26 7.23 -14.69
C VAL A 16 7.97 7.97 -14.28
N TRP A 17 7.37 8.71 -15.23
CA TRP A 17 6.17 9.49 -15.02
C TRP A 17 4.88 8.66 -15.22
N PRO A 18 3.77 9.02 -14.56
CA PRO A 18 2.45 8.46 -14.85
C PRO A 18 2.12 8.53 -16.35
N ALA A 19 1.37 7.57 -16.89
CA ALA A 19 1.12 7.49 -18.33
C ALA A 19 0.33 8.70 -18.88
N SER A 20 -0.45 9.37 -18.05
CA SER A 20 -1.18 10.59 -18.41
C SER A 20 -0.33 11.86 -18.43
N THR A 21 0.97 11.75 -18.15
CA THR A 21 1.86 12.91 -18.10
C THR A 21 2.06 13.49 -19.50
N THR A 22 1.75 14.78 -19.65
CA THR A 22 1.92 15.52 -20.90
C THR A 22 2.69 16.81 -20.64
N GLU A 23 3.30 17.36 -21.70
CA GLU A 23 3.99 18.65 -21.66
C GLU A 23 3.45 19.52 -22.80
N PRO A 24 2.30 20.20 -22.62
CA PRO A 24 1.69 21.02 -23.67
C PRO A 24 2.58 22.18 -24.13
N ARG A 25 3.47 22.65 -23.25
CA ARG A 25 4.52 23.63 -23.53
C ARG A 25 5.77 23.24 -22.75
N ALA A 26 6.95 23.56 -23.27
CA ALA A 26 8.21 23.29 -22.59
C ALA A 26 8.21 23.86 -21.15
N GLY A 27 8.38 22.99 -20.17
CA GLY A 27 8.35 23.30 -18.74
C GLY A 27 6.96 23.30 -18.08
N ASP A 28 5.89 23.08 -18.84
CA ASP A 28 4.51 23.08 -18.36
C ASP A 28 3.97 21.65 -18.30
N LEU A 29 4.41 20.89 -17.30
CA LEU A 29 3.98 19.51 -17.11
C LEU A 29 2.53 19.44 -16.61
N ALA A 30 1.75 18.50 -17.14
CA ALA A 30 0.40 18.19 -16.69
C ALA A 30 0.22 16.69 -16.45
N VAL A 31 -0.49 16.32 -15.39
CA VAL A 31 -0.84 14.93 -15.05
C VAL A 31 -2.36 14.82 -14.99
N GLY A 32 -2.95 13.83 -15.65
CA GLY A 32 -4.41 13.69 -15.75
C GLY A 32 -5.09 14.90 -16.42
N GLY A 33 -4.36 15.65 -17.25
CA GLY A 33 -4.82 16.91 -17.86
C GLY A 33 -4.77 18.13 -16.95
N VAL A 34 -4.25 18.02 -15.72
CA VAL A 34 -4.11 19.14 -14.78
C VAL A 34 -2.65 19.63 -14.75
N PRO A 35 -2.38 20.91 -15.05
CA PRO A 35 -1.04 21.48 -14.94
C PRO A 35 -0.48 21.39 -13.51
N LEU A 36 0.78 20.99 -13.36
CA LEU A 36 1.44 20.90 -12.05
C LEU A 36 1.55 22.27 -11.38
N ALA A 37 1.68 23.35 -12.15
CA ALA A 37 1.67 24.72 -11.64
C ALA A 37 0.32 25.07 -10.99
N GLU A 38 -0.80 24.68 -11.60
CA GLU A 38 -2.14 24.88 -11.03
C GLU A 38 -2.29 24.13 -9.69
N ALA A 39 -1.81 22.89 -9.63
CA ALA A 39 -1.82 22.10 -8.40
C ALA A 39 -0.97 22.75 -7.30
N ALA A 40 0.22 23.26 -7.64
CA ALA A 40 1.11 23.94 -6.70
C ALA A 40 0.48 25.25 -6.18
N ASP A 41 -0.15 26.04 -7.04
CA ASP A 41 -0.82 27.29 -6.66
C ASP A 41 -2.03 27.03 -5.76
N ARG A 42 -2.82 25.98 -6.07
CA ARG A 42 -4.05 25.67 -5.35
C ARG A 42 -3.81 24.98 -4.00
N PHE A 43 -2.86 24.06 -3.93
CA PHE A 43 -2.64 23.20 -2.75
C PHE A 43 -1.36 23.52 -1.98
N GLY A 44 -0.49 24.39 -2.51
CA GLY A 44 0.82 24.69 -1.96
C GLY A 44 1.84 23.57 -2.21
N THR A 45 3.09 23.80 -1.81
CA THR A 45 4.19 22.84 -1.96
C THR A 45 4.87 22.53 -0.63
N PRO A 46 5.28 21.26 -0.36
CA PRO A 46 5.24 20.10 -1.26
C PRO A 46 3.84 19.48 -1.42
N VAL A 47 3.51 19.00 -2.62
CA VAL A 47 2.25 18.32 -2.94
C VAL A 47 2.51 16.96 -3.59
N TYR A 48 1.73 15.95 -3.20
CA TYR A 48 1.72 14.64 -3.84
C TYR A 48 0.50 14.54 -4.76
N ILE A 49 0.75 14.22 -6.04
CA ILE A 49 -0.29 14.06 -7.05
C ILE A 49 -0.34 12.60 -7.43
N LEU A 50 -1.52 12.01 -7.31
CA LEU A 50 -1.79 10.63 -7.70
C LEU A 50 -2.69 10.64 -8.93
N ASP A 51 -2.23 10.00 -9.99
CA ASP A 51 -3.05 9.73 -11.16
C ASP A 51 -3.97 8.53 -10.87
N GLU A 52 -5.26 8.81 -10.66
CA GLU A 52 -6.26 7.78 -10.39
C GLU A 52 -6.39 6.78 -11.54
N ALA A 53 -6.33 7.24 -12.79
CA ALA A 53 -6.49 6.37 -13.94
C ALA A 53 -5.33 5.37 -14.03
N GLU A 54 -4.10 5.84 -13.79
CA GLU A 54 -2.90 4.99 -13.72
C GLU A 54 -3.02 3.94 -12.60
N VAL A 55 -3.48 4.34 -11.40
CA VAL A 55 -3.64 3.39 -10.29
C VAL A 55 -4.65 2.29 -10.64
N ARG A 56 -5.79 2.68 -11.23
CA ARG A 56 -6.83 1.71 -11.64
C ARG A 56 -6.36 0.81 -12.77
N ASP A 57 -5.67 1.35 -13.77
CA ASP A 57 -5.16 0.57 -14.89
C ASP A 57 -4.15 -0.49 -14.43
N ARG A 58 -3.27 -0.13 -13.49
CA ARG A 58 -2.37 -1.09 -12.84
C ARG A 58 -3.13 -2.18 -12.10
N CYS A 59 -4.18 -1.84 -11.37
CA CYS A 59 -5.04 -2.81 -10.70
C CYS A 59 -5.63 -3.83 -11.69
N ARG A 60 -6.17 -3.35 -12.81
CA ARG A 60 -6.73 -4.18 -13.88
C ARG A 60 -5.67 -5.05 -14.53
N THR A 61 -4.48 -4.50 -14.77
CA THR A 61 -3.34 -5.23 -15.33
C THR A 61 -2.97 -6.43 -14.45
N TYR A 62 -2.84 -6.25 -13.13
CA TYR A 62 -2.54 -7.36 -12.23
C TYR A 62 -3.65 -8.39 -12.17
N ARG A 63 -4.92 -7.96 -12.13
CA ARG A 63 -6.05 -8.89 -12.16
C ARG A 63 -6.11 -9.72 -13.43
N HIS A 64 -5.83 -9.09 -14.58
CA HIS A 64 -5.81 -9.77 -15.86
C HIS A 64 -4.63 -10.74 -15.97
N ALA A 65 -3.47 -10.39 -15.41
CA ALA A 65 -2.28 -11.24 -15.41
C ALA A 65 -2.43 -12.47 -14.49
N PHE A 66 -3.22 -12.36 -13.41
CA PHE A 66 -3.41 -13.42 -12.41
C PHE A 66 -4.90 -13.72 -12.16
N PRO A 67 -5.63 -14.29 -13.15
CA PRO A 67 -7.07 -14.47 -13.05
C PRO A 67 -7.51 -15.45 -11.95
N ASP A 68 -6.66 -16.42 -11.61
CA ASP A 68 -6.95 -17.46 -10.61
C ASP A 68 -6.42 -17.14 -9.21
N ALA A 69 -5.73 -16.00 -9.04
CA ALA A 69 -5.13 -15.60 -7.77
C ALA A 69 -5.82 -14.37 -7.17
N GLU A 70 -5.84 -14.30 -5.84
CA GLU A 70 -6.26 -13.09 -5.15
C GLU A 70 -5.13 -12.05 -5.19
N VAL A 71 -5.43 -10.90 -5.77
CA VAL A 71 -4.49 -9.77 -5.84
C VAL A 71 -4.77 -8.83 -4.66
N LEU A 72 -3.78 -8.72 -3.77
CA LEU A 72 -3.84 -7.86 -2.58
C LEU A 72 -2.96 -6.63 -2.77
N TYR A 73 -3.52 -5.44 -2.56
CA TYR A 73 -2.75 -4.20 -2.49
C TYR A 73 -2.09 -4.07 -1.12
N ALA A 74 -0.78 -3.87 -1.09
CA ALA A 74 -0.02 -3.71 0.14
C ALA A 74 -0.18 -2.29 0.71
N ALA A 75 -0.97 -2.16 1.79
CA ALA A 75 -1.29 -0.88 2.44
C ALA A 75 -0.03 -0.10 2.89
N LYS A 76 1.04 -0.81 3.23
CA LYS A 76 2.34 -0.25 3.61
C LYS A 76 2.98 0.64 2.53
N ALA A 77 2.58 0.49 1.26
CA ALA A 77 3.07 1.32 0.18
C ALA A 77 2.52 2.76 0.31
N PHE A 78 1.20 2.87 0.45
CA PHE A 78 0.48 4.10 0.73
C PHE A 78 -1.00 3.77 0.93
N LEU A 79 -1.61 4.17 2.05
CA LEU A 79 -3.04 3.96 2.30
C LEU A 79 -3.72 5.26 2.72
N CYS A 80 -4.79 5.60 2.01
CA CYS A 80 -5.72 6.68 2.36
C CYS A 80 -7.15 6.22 2.00
N ARG A 81 -8.16 7.01 2.37
CA ARG A 81 -9.58 6.69 2.07
C ARG A 81 -9.84 6.50 0.57
N ALA A 82 -9.19 7.32 -0.28
CA ALA A 82 -9.35 7.21 -1.74
C ALA A 82 -8.74 5.90 -2.26
N MET A 83 -7.52 5.57 -1.86
CA MET A 83 -6.87 4.31 -2.24
C MET A 83 -7.70 3.09 -1.82
N ALA A 84 -8.21 3.05 -0.60
CA ALA A 84 -9.05 1.95 -0.13
C ALA A 84 -10.30 1.76 -1.00
N ARG A 85 -10.98 2.87 -1.37
CA ARG A 85 -12.14 2.83 -2.28
C ARG A 85 -11.76 2.35 -3.68
N TRP A 86 -10.67 2.85 -4.24
CA TRP A 86 -10.20 2.43 -5.57
C TRP A 86 -9.88 0.93 -5.60
N MET A 87 -9.20 0.40 -4.58
CA MET A 87 -8.92 -1.03 -4.49
C MET A 87 -10.21 -1.85 -4.37
N GLU A 88 -11.18 -1.35 -3.60
CA GLU A 88 -12.48 -2.01 -3.44
C GLU A 88 -13.21 -2.12 -4.78
N GLU A 89 -13.36 -0.98 -5.47
CA GLU A 89 -14.05 -0.83 -6.76
C GLU A 89 -13.38 -1.63 -7.88
N GLU A 90 -12.04 -1.66 -7.93
CA GLU A 90 -11.29 -2.49 -8.89
C GLU A 90 -11.23 -3.97 -8.48
N GLY A 91 -11.81 -4.35 -7.34
CA GLY A 91 -11.96 -5.75 -6.94
C GLY A 91 -10.73 -6.36 -6.22
N LEU A 92 -9.71 -5.57 -5.87
CA LEU A 92 -8.50 -6.05 -5.18
C LEU A 92 -8.77 -6.23 -3.68
N GLY A 93 -8.06 -7.14 -3.02
CA GLY A 93 -8.03 -7.16 -1.55
C GLY A 93 -6.99 -6.19 -0.98
N LEU A 94 -6.95 -6.06 0.34
CA LEU A 94 -6.00 -5.21 1.06
C LEU A 94 -5.12 -6.05 1.99
N ASP A 95 -3.80 -5.88 1.87
CA ASP A 95 -2.83 -6.41 2.81
C ASP A 95 -2.42 -5.30 3.80
N VAL A 96 -2.85 -5.43 5.05
CA VAL A 96 -2.59 -4.46 6.13
C VAL A 96 -1.59 -5.02 7.13
N CYS A 97 -0.68 -4.18 7.65
CA CYS A 97 0.38 -4.59 8.57
C CYS A 97 0.22 -4.03 9.99
N SER A 98 -0.71 -3.08 10.20
CA SER A 98 -0.88 -2.34 11.45
C SER A 98 -2.35 -2.13 11.82
N ALA A 99 -2.59 -1.85 13.11
CA ALA A 99 -3.93 -1.52 13.61
C ALA A 99 -4.49 -0.23 12.97
N GLY A 100 -3.64 0.75 12.65
CA GLY A 100 -4.06 2.00 12.02
C GLY A 100 -4.52 1.81 10.57
N GLU A 101 -3.83 0.97 9.80
CA GLU A 101 -4.26 0.61 8.43
C GLU A 101 -5.58 -0.17 8.45
N LEU A 102 -5.72 -1.12 9.38
CA LEU A 102 -6.96 -1.86 9.56
C LEU A 102 -8.12 -0.94 9.96
N GLU A 103 -7.89 -0.01 10.90
CA GLU A 103 -8.91 0.97 11.29
C GLU A 103 -9.33 1.86 10.12
N LEU A 104 -8.36 2.34 9.32
CA LEU A 104 -8.65 3.13 8.13
C LEU A 104 -9.48 2.35 7.09
N ALA A 105 -9.15 1.08 6.84
CA ALA A 105 -9.89 0.23 5.93
C ALA A 105 -11.34 0.01 6.41
N VAL A 106 -11.51 -0.35 7.68
CA VAL A 106 -12.83 -0.57 8.29
C VAL A 106 -13.67 0.71 8.32
N THR A 107 -13.08 1.85 8.67
CA THR A 107 -13.80 3.15 8.70
C THR A 107 -14.12 3.71 7.32
N THR A 108 -13.48 3.19 6.27
CA THR A 108 -13.81 3.51 4.88
C THR A 108 -14.91 2.60 4.32
N GLY A 109 -15.25 1.53 5.04
CA GLY A 109 -16.29 0.57 4.65
C GLY A 109 -15.77 -0.61 3.83
N PHE A 110 -14.45 -0.81 3.77
CA PHE A 110 -13.86 -1.87 2.96
C PHE A 110 -14.32 -3.26 3.45
N PRO A 111 -14.70 -4.19 2.55
CA PRO A 111 -15.21 -5.51 2.90
C PRO A 111 -14.18 -6.30 3.74
N PRO A 112 -14.49 -6.64 5.01
CA PRO A 112 -13.54 -7.29 5.90
C PRO A 112 -13.02 -8.64 5.40
N GLU A 113 -13.83 -9.36 4.63
CA GLU A 113 -13.49 -10.65 4.00
C GLU A 113 -12.35 -10.55 2.96
N ARG A 114 -12.07 -9.34 2.46
CA ARG A 114 -11.00 -9.05 1.49
C ARG A 114 -9.79 -8.37 2.14
N ILE A 115 -9.72 -8.33 3.48
CA ILE A 115 -8.61 -7.75 4.23
C ILE A 115 -7.75 -8.87 4.83
N VAL A 116 -6.47 -8.90 4.49
CA VAL A 116 -5.47 -9.78 5.08
C VAL A 116 -4.57 -8.98 6.01
N LEU A 117 -4.47 -9.41 7.26
CA LEU A 117 -3.57 -8.80 8.24
C LEU A 117 -2.22 -9.54 8.26
N HIS A 118 -1.21 -8.98 7.59
CA HIS A 118 0.19 -9.38 7.75
C HIS A 118 0.81 -8.77 9.03
N GLY A 119 1.88 -9.39 9.54
CA GLY A 119 2.63 -8.87 10.68
C GLY A 119 3.20 -9.97 11.59
N ASN A 120 4.49 -9.85 11.90
CA ASN A 120 5.26 -10.76 12.75
C ASN A 120 5.13 -10.46 14.26
N ALA A 121 4.65 -9.27 14.64
CA ALA A 121 4.53 -8.80 16.02
C ALA A 121 3.07 -8.47 16.39
N LYS A 122 2.14 -9.39 16.12
CA LYS A 122 0.73 -9.22 16.49
C LYS A 122 0.61 -9.18 18.02
N THR A 123 0.36 -8.00 18.58
CA THR A 123 0.01 -7.84 19.99
C THR A 123 -1.48 -8.16 20.19
N PRO A 124 -1.90 -8.66 21.37
CA PRO A 124 -3.30 -8.94 21.64
C PRO A 124 -4.22 -7.72 21.44
N ALA A 125 -3.71 -6.49 21.60
CA ALA A 125 -4.51 -5.29 21.32
C ALA A 125 -4.97 -5.19 19.85
N THR A 126 -4.18 -5.74 18.92
CA THR A 126 -4.54 -5.84 17.49
C THR A 126 -5.67 -6.84 17.25
N TRP A 127 -5.94 -7.76 18.19
CA TRP A 127 -6.96 -8.82 18.04
C TRP A 127 -8.39 -8.34 18.31
N ARG A 128 -8.61 -7.11 18.81
CA ARG A 128 -9.95 -6.71 19.27
C ARG A 128 -11.01 -6.91 18.17
N PRO A 129 -12.06 -7.72 18.42
CA PRO A 129 -12.97 -8.18 17.38
C PRO A 129 -14.00 -7.08 17.10
N ARG A 130 -13.74 -6.25 16.09
CA ARG A 130 -14.77 -5.39 15.48
C ARG A 130 -15.33 -5.97 14.18
N CYS A 131 -14.78 -7.07 13.70
CA CYS A 131 -15.22 -7.80 12.51
C CYS A 131 -15.23 -9.30 12.82
N ALA A 132 -16.36 -9.98 12.60
CA ALA A 132 -16.42 -11.43 12.64
C ALA A 132 -15.51 -11.99 11.55
N TRP A 133 -14.41 -12.64 11.94
CA TRP A 133 -13.43 -13.18 11.00
C TRP A 133 -13.86 -14.57 10.52
N ALA A 134 -13.74 -14.82 9.22
CA ALA A 134 -13.78 -16.15 8.64
C ALA A 134 -12.34 -16.63 8.44
N SER A 135 -11.92 -17.60 9.23
CA SER A 135 -11.44 -18.87 8.70
C SER A 135 -10.25 -18.97 7.73
N GLY A 136 -9.42 -17.97 7.40
CA GLY A 136 -8.40 -18.22 6.36
C GLY A 136 -7.20 -17.26 6.31
N ALA A 137 -6.00 -17.84 6.32
CA ALA A 137 -4.70 -17.23 6.00
C ALA A 137 -4.16 -16.15 6.97
N SER A 138 -3.64 -16.60 8.12
CA SER A 138 -2.59 -15.87 8.84
C SER A 138 -1.22 -16.40 8.41
N SER A 139 -0.41 -15.58 7.75
CA SER A 139 0.98 -15.91 7.41
C SER A 139 1.89 -15.67 8.62
N SER A 140 1.79 -16.56 9.61
CA SER A 140 2.74 -16.60 10.73
C SER A 140 4.10 -17.08 10.23
N THR A 141 5.04 -16.17 10.04
CA THR A 141 6.48 -16.50 9.98
C THR A 141 7.11 -16.23 11.34
N ALA A 142 6.66 -16.97 12.37
CA ALA A 142 7.43 -17.05 13.61
C ALA A 142 8.67 -17.94 13.37
N PRO A 143 9.86 -17.60 13.87
CA PRO A 143 10.98 -18.54 13.87
C PRO A 143 10.54 -19.80 14.62
N ARG A 144 10.58 -20.96 13.94
CA ARG A 144 10.30 -22.26 14.57
C ARG A 144 11.23 -22.39 15.78
N ARG A 145 10.67 -22.39 16.98
CA ARG A 145 11.41 -22.85 18.17
C ARG A 145 11.78 -24.30 17.90
N SER A 146 13.07 -24.59 17.80
CA SER A 146 13.59 -25.96 17.76
C SER A 146 13.11 -26.72 19.01
N PRO A 147 12.48 -27.89 18.87
CA PRO A 147 12.12 -28.70 20.03
C PRO A 147 13.40 -29.32 20.58
N GLY A 148 13.93 -28.81 21.69
CA GLY A 148 15.11 -29.44 22.32
C GLY A 148 15.96 -28.64 23.29
N LEU A 149 15.55 -27.45 23.75
CA LEU A 149 16.30 -26.78 24.83
C LEU A 149 15.61 -27.03 26.19
N PRO A 150 16.25 -27.76 27.13
CA PRO A 150 15.71 -27.92 28.48
C PRO A 150 15.69 -26.56 29.21
N PRO A 151 14.75 -26.38 30.17
CA PRO A 151 14.63 -25.13 30.90
C PRO A 151 15.89 -24.84 31.73
N PRO A 152 16.30 -23.56 31.87
CA PRO A 152 17.44 -23.21 32.70
C PRO A 152 17.16 -23.56 34.16
N SER A 153 18.04 -24.37 34.75
CA SER A 153 18.03 -24.74 36.16
C SER A 153 18.08 -23.50 37.04
N GLY A 154 17.08 -23.33 37.90
CA GLY A 154 17.00 -22.26 38.88
C GLY A 154 18.21 -22.27 39.82
N ARG A 155 18.87 -21.12 39.97
CA ARG A 155 19.72 -20.87 41.13
C ARG A 155 18.83 -20.39 42.27
N THR A 156 18.74 -21.22 43.29
CA THR A 156 18.41 -20.82 44.65
C THR A 156 19.48 -19.83 45.13
N GLU A 157 19.09 -18.61 45.47
CA GLU A 157 19.92 -17.72 46.27
C GLU A 157 19.27 -17.53 47.63
N SER A 158 19.92 -18.09 48.64
CA SER A 158 19.49 -18.10 50.02
C SER A 158 19.72 -16.74 50.68
N ARG A 159 18.73 -16.29 51.44
CA ARG A 159 18.85 -15.27 52.49
C ARG A 159 20.18 -15.37 53.26
N ARG A 160 20.88 -14.24 53.38
CA ARG A 160 21.35 -13.69 54.67
C ARG A 160 21.24 -12.17 54.62
#